data_AF-E2C6H7-F1
#
_entry.id   AF-E2C6H7-F1
#
_cell.length_a   1.000
_cell.length_b   1.000
_cell.length_c   1.000
_cell.angle_alpha   90.00
_cell.angle_beta   90.00
_cell.angle_gamma   90.00
#
_symmetry.space_group_name_H-M   'P 1'
#
loop_
_entity.id
_entity.type
_entity.pdbx_description
1 polymer ?
#
loop_
_entity_poly.entity_id
_entity_poly.type
_entity_poly.pdbx_seq_one_letter_code
_entity_poly.pdbx_strand_id
1 'polypeptide(L)'
;YRSRGTSGIDVDLRRVDIDQCPLPAGSSQLNIFAASDKCKKRTTECIAISGLGFRRGSYRCVCKRGFFYPDTKSDKRYYNGTVIEEEYEKLMMGERSQYAVTGVFECLPCAEGCEFCEDGSPCVVSLNWLMRTAILILECCIIACLPAVVLFTWKYGHVKVETTIPRGV
;
A
#
# COMPACT_ATOMS: atom_id res chain seq x y z
N TYR A 1 -29.35 -20.53 50.93
CA TYR A 1 -29.51 -19.29 50.15
C TYR A 1 -28.17 -18.95 49.52
N ARG A 2 -28.06 -18.90 48.18
CA ARG A 2 -26.83 -18.57 47.47
C ARG A 2 -26.92 -17.13 46.95
N SER A 3 -26.25 -16.21 47.61
CA SER A 3 -26.19 -14.81 47.18
C SER A 3 -25.23 -14.71 45.99
N ARG A 4 -25.75 -14.30 44.83
CA ARG A 4 -24.92 -13.84 43.71
C ARG A 4 -24.52 -12.39 44.02
N GLY A 5 -23.26 -12.18 44.39
CA GLY A 5 -22.71 -10.84 44.47
C GLY A 5 -22.57 -10.25 43.07
N THR A 6 -23.05 -9.04 42.86
CA THR A 6 -22.81 -8.25 41.65
C THR A 6 -21.78 -7.17 41.98
N SER A 7 -20.68 -7.12 41.23
CA SER A 7 -19.73 -6.02 41.30
C SER A 7 -20.07 -5.02 40.19
N GLY A 8 -20.24 -3.75 40.55
CA GLY A 8 -20.41 -2.65 39.61
C GLY A 8 -19.13 -1.81 39.57
N ILE A 9 -18.73 -1.38 38.38
CA ILE A 9 -17.58 -0.48 38.17
C ILE A 9 -18.16 0.84 37.66
N ASP A 10 -17.88 1.93 38.37
CA ASP A 10 -18.23 3.29 37.95
C ASP A 10 -17.01 3.91 37.25
N VAL A 11 -17.21 4.45 36.05
CA VAL A 11 -16.14 5.02 35.21
C VAL A 11 -16.53 6.45 34.84
N ASP A 12 -15.71 7.46 35.16
CA ASP A 12 -15.96 8.84 34.74
C ASP A 12 -15.72 8.98 33.23
N LEU A 13 -16.82 9.04 32.47
CA LEU A 13 -16.83 9.11 31.00
C LEU A 13 -16.18 10.38 30.42
N ARG A 14 -15.90 11.41 31.24
CA ARG A 14 -15.35 12.69 30.76
C ARG A 14 -13.85 12.66 30.49
N ARG A 15 -13.14 11.64 30.97
CA ARG A 15 -11.67 11.56 30.92
C ARG A 15 -11.13 10.27 30.32
N VAL A 16 -12.00 9.40 29.82
CA VAL A 16 -11.63 8.08 29.30
C VAL A 16 -11.93 8.03 27.80
N ASP A 17 -10.88 7.88 27.00
CA ASP A 17 -10.99 7.53 25.59
C ASP A 17 -11.21 6.02 25.44
N ILE A 18 -11.98 5.63 24.42
CA ILE A 18 -12.17 4.22 24.07
C ILE A 18 -11.17 3.83 22.98
N ASP A 19 -10.33 2.85 23.27
CA ASP A 19 -9.47 2.22 22.27
C ASP A 19 -10.09 0.90 21.79
N GLN A 20 -10.64 0.91 20.57
CA GLN A 20 -11.23 -0.26 19.95
C GLN A 20 -10.22 -1.15 19.19
N CYS A 21 -8.98 -0.72 19.04
CA CYS A 21 -7.99 -1.41 18.23
C CYS A 21 -7.43 -2.65 18.95
N PRO A 22 -6.91 -3.65 18.20
CA PRO A 22 -6.33 -4.83 18.81
C PRO A 22 -5.05 -4.48 19.58
N LEU A 23 -4.88 -5.10 20.74
CA LEU A 23 -3.66 -4.99 21.52
C LEU A 23 -2.47 -5.61 20.76
N PRO A 24 -1.26 -5.02 20.87
CA PRO A 24 -0.07 -5.60 20.29
C PRO A 24 0.24 -6.96 20.93
N ALA A 25 0.77 -7.89 20.13
CA ALA A 25 1.12 -9.23 20.60
C ALA A 25 2.12 -9.15 21.77
N GLY A 26 1.79 -9.77 22.89
CA GLY A 26 2.62 -9.78 24.10
C GLY A 26 2.38 -8.62 25.07
N SER A 27 1.42 -7.72 24.81
CA SER A 27 1.05 -6.71 25.80
C SER A 27 0.30 -7.33 26.98
N SER A 28 0.65 -6.94 28.20
CA SER A 28 -0.06 -7.31 29.44
C SER A 28 -1.12 -6.29 29.85
N GLN A 29 -1.39 -5.29 29.01
CA GLN A 29 -2.38 -4.25 29.29
C GLN A 29 -3.78 -4.80 29.13
N LEU A 30 -4.65 -4.51 30.11
CA LEU A 30 -6.05 -4.87 30.04
C LEU A 30 -6.81 -3.74 29.36
N ASN A 31 -7.21 -3.95 28.10
CA ASN A 31 -8.16 -3.07 27.40
C ASN A 31 -9.41 -3.90 27.06
N ILE A 32 -10.52 -3.59 27.72
CA ILE A 32 -11.80 -4.31 27.56
C ILE A 32 -12.42 -4.05 26.17
N PHE A 33 -12.08 -2.92 25.56
CA PHE A 33 -12.62 -2.50 24.28
C PHE A 33 -11.76 -2.95 23.09
N ALA A 34 -10.61 -3.58 23.36
CA ALA A 34 -9.68 -4.00 22.32
C ALA A 34 -10.32 -4.94 21.30
N ALA A 35 -9.88 -4.83 20.04
CA ALA A 35 -10.35 -5.63 18.91
C ALA A 35 -11.88 -5.56 18.64
N SER A 36 -12.55 -4.52 19.13
CA SER A 36 -13.97 -4.25 18.83
C SER A 36 -14.19 -3.38 17.59
N ASP A 37 -13.11 -2.92 16.94
CA ASP A 37 -13.17 -2.16 15.70
C ASP A 37 -13.82 -2.93 14.55
N LYS A 38 -14.30 -2.19 13.55
CA LYS A 38 -14.98 -2.73 12.37
C LYS A 38 -14.13 -2.60 11.10
N CYS A 39 -12.82 -2.35 11.22
CA CYS A 39 -11.92 -2.34 10.09
C CYS A 39 -11.94 -3.68 9.33
N LYS A 40 -11.86 -3.62 8.00
CA LYS A 40 -11.76 -4.83 7.16
C LYS A 40 -10.40 -5.50 7.39
N LYS A 41 -10.36 -6.48 8.29
CA LYS A 41 -9.13 -7.14 8.78
C LYS A 41 -8.24 -7.73 7.69
N ARG A 42 -8.79 -8.03 6.52
CA ARG A 42 -8.05 -8.57 5.38
C ARG A 42 -7.02 -7.57 4.82
N THR A 43 -7.42 -6.32 4.65
CA THR A 43 -6.62 -5.31 3.93
C THR A 43 -6.28 -4.08 4.78
N THR A 44 -6.91 -3.91 5.94
CA THR A 44 -6.75 -2.73 6.81
C THR A 44 -6.35 -3.09 8.24
N GLU A 45 -5.71 -2.15 8.92
CA GLU A 45 -5.33 -2.19 10.32
C GLU A 45 -5.91 -0.97 11.07
N CYS A 46 -6.20 -1.15 12.36
CA CYS A 46 -6.85 -0.15 13.20
C CYS A 46 -5.82 0.70 13.92
N ILE A 47 -6.01 2.02 13.90
CA ILE A 47 -5.23 2.98 14.69
C ILE A 47 -6.17 3.83 15.54
N ALA A 48 -6.01 3.76 16.85
CA ALA A 48 -6.83 4.51 17.80
C ALA A 48 -6.55 6.01 17.72
N ILE A 49 -7.58 6.82 17.99
CA ILE A 49 -7.51 8.28 18.03
C ILE A 49 -7.91 8.73 19.44
N SER A 50 -6.95 9.25 20.19
CA SER A 50 -7.14 9.80 21.53
C SER A 50 -7.70 11.23 21.50
N GLY A 51 -8.29 11.69 22.59
CA GLY A 51 -8.78 13.06 22.79
C GLY A 51 -10.19 13.32 22.26
N LEU A 52 -10.96 12.26 21.98
CA LEU A 52 -12.32 12.35 21.46
C LEU A 52 -13.38 12.02 22.51
N GLY A 53 -12.95 11.61 23.71
CA GLY A 53 -13.79 11.22 24.82
C GLY A 53 -14.39 9.82 24.67
N PHE A 54 -15.34 9.51 25.55
CA PHE A 54 -16.00 8.22 25.57
C PHE A 54 -17.01 8.08 24.42
N ARG A 55 -16.53 7.65 23.24
CA ARG A 55 -17.37 7.40 22.07
C ARG A 55 -16.87 6.25 21.21
N ARG A 56 -17.79 5.60 20.49
CA ARG A 56 -17.46 4.58 19.48
C ARG A 56 -16.93 5.23 18.21
N GLY A 57 -16.08 4.51 17.47
CA GLY A 57 -15.52 5.00 16.20
C GLY A 57 -14.35 5.97 16.34
N SER A 58 -13.75 6.09 17.53
CA SER A 58 -12.53 6.87 17.79
C SER A 58 -11.26 6.15 17.29
N TYR A 59 -11.29 5.72 16.03
CA TYR A 59 -10.17 5.09 15.34
C TYR A 59 -10.21 5.42 13.86
N ARG A 60 -9.13 5.10 13.15
CA ARG A 60 -9.05 5.08 11.69
C ARG A 60 -8.56 3.73 11.22
N CYS A 61 -9.08 3.27 10.10
CA CYS A 61 -8.58 2.07 9.42
C CYS A 61 -7.60 2.51 8.34
N VAL A 62 -6.34 2.17 8.49
CA VAL A 62 -5.29 2.42 7.50
C VAL A 62 -5.00 1.13 6.74
N CYS A 63 -4.44 1.23 5.54
CA CYS A 63 -4.09 0.06 4.75
C CYS A 63 -2.92 -0.69 5.38
N LYS A 64 -3.02 -2.02 5.41
CA LYS A 64 -1.90 -2.88 5.84
C LYS A 64 -0.75 -2.81 4.86
N ARG A 65 0.44 -3.24 5.31
CA ARG A 65 1.59 -3.52 4.43
C ARG A 65 1.16 -4.43 3.27
N GLY A 66 1.62 -4.09 2.06
CA GLY A 66 1.22 -4.73 0.81
C GLY A 66 -0.13 -4.26 0.26
N PHE A 67 -0.77 -3.25 0.86
CA PHE A 67 -1.99 -2.64 0.36
C PHE A 67 -1.91 -1.11 0.35
N PHE A 68 -2.63 -0.46 -0.57
CA PHE A 68 -2.73 0.99 -0.69
C PHE A 68 -4.19 1.46 -0.79
N TYR A 69 -4.40 2.74 -0.46
CA TYR A 69 -5.73 3.35 -0.46
C TYR A 69 -6.20 3.61 -1.90
N PRO A 70 -7.42 3.18 -2.30
CA PRO A 70 -7.85 3.23 -3.71
C PRO A 70 -7.82 4.64 -4.34
N ASP A 71 -8.19 5.67 -3.57
CA ASP A 71 -8.16 7.06 -4.03
C ASP A 71 -6.81 7.71 -3.69
N THR A 72 -5.85 7.52 -4.60
CA THR A 72 -4.46 7.97 -4.42
C THR A 72 -4.29 9.49 -4.41
N LYS A 73 -5.30 10.24 -4.90
CA LYS A 73 -5.31 11.71 -4.94
C LYS A 73 -5.85 12.34 -3.66
N SER A 74 -6.45 11.56 -2.78
CA SER A 74 -6.98 12.06 -1.52
C SER A 74 -5.85 12.39 -0.52
N ASP A 75 -5.95 13.55 0.14
CA ASP A 75 -5.07 13.92 1.24
C ASP A 75 -5.20 12.98 2.45
N LYS A 76 -6.36 12.30 2.59
CA LYS A 76 -6.67 11.42 3.72
C LYS A 76 -6.77 9.98 3.24
N ARG A 77 -5.65 9.27 3.25
CA ARG A 77 -5.53 7.85 2.86
C ARG A 77 -5.90 6.87 3.98
N TYR A 78 -7.09 7.04 4.55
CA TYR A 78 -7.62 6.16 5.60
C TYR A 78 -9.14 6.23 5.68
N TYR A 79 -9.76 5.19 6.23
CA TYR A 79 -11.20 5.19 6.50
C TYR A 79 -11.47 5.65 7.93
N ASN A 80 -12.41 6.58 8.12
CA ASN A 80 -12.81 7.05 9.44
C ASN A 80 -13.64 6.00 10.18
N GLY A 81 -13.25 5.68 11.42
CA GLY A 81 -13.95 4.71 12.25
C GLY A 81 -15.42 5.07 12.49
N THR A 82 -15.75 6.35 12.71
CA THR A 82 -17.15 6.80 12.89
C THR A 82 -18.04 6.41 11.71
N VAL A 83 -17.57 6.58 10.47
CA VAL A 83 -18.34 6.23 9.26
C VAL A 83 -18.51 4.72 9.14
N ILE A 84 -17.46 3.95 9.47
CA ILE A 84 -17.52 2.50 9.43
C ILE A 84 -18.50 1.96 10.48
N GLU A 85 -18.47 2.49 11.70
CA GLU A 85 -19.40 2.10 12.77
C GLU A 85 -20.85 2.40 12.37
N GLU A 86 -21.12 3.57 11.76
CA GLU A 86 -22.46 3.95 11.28
C GLU A 86 -22.96 2.99 10.19
N GLU A 87 -22.14 2.72 9.18
CA GLU A 87 -22.51 1.78 8.11
C GLU A 87 -22.66 0.35 8.65
N TYR A 88 -21.84 -0.05 9.61
CA TYR A 88 -21.99 -1.35 10.26
C TYR A 88 -23.29 -1.43 11.07
N GLU A 89 -23.70 -0.37 11.77
CA GLU A 89 -24.96 -0.32 12.50
C GLU A 89 -26.17 -0.47 11.55
N LYS A 90 -26.16 0.22 10.40
CA LYS A 90 -27.17 0.03 9.33
C LYS A 90 -27.25 -1.42 8.88
N LEU A 91 -26.10 -2.08 8.69
CA LEU A 91 -26.05 -3.50 8.34
C LEU A 91 -26.71 -4.38 9.41
N MET A 92 -26.43 -4.11 10.70
CA MET A 92 -27.01 -4.87 11.81
C MET A 92 -28.52 -4.64 11.97
N MET A 93 -29.02 -3.47 11.57
CA MET A 93 -30.46 -3.16 11.54
C MET A 93 -31.18 -3.72 10.30
N GLY A 94 -30.46 -4.36 9.37
CA GLY A 94 -31.03 -4.88 8.12
C GLY A 94 -31.32 -3.80 7.07
N GLU A 95 -30.75 -2.61 7.24
CA GLU A 95 -30.85 -1.52 6.27
C GLU A 95 -29.80 -1.66 5.15
N ARG A 96 -29.94 -0.86 4.09
CA ARG A 96 -28.94 -0.78 3.03
C ARG A 96 -27.66 -0.15 3.60
N SER A 97 -26.59 -0.92 3.62
CA SER A 97 -25.28 -0.51 4.15
C SER A 97 -24.18 -0.72 3.12
N GLN A 98 -23.28 0.26 3.03
CA GLN A 98 -22.07 0.14 2.22
C GLN A 98 -21.06 -0.85 2.82
N TYR A 99 -21.16 -1.15 4.12
CA TYR A 99 -20.27 -2.08 4.80
C TYR A 99 -20.35 -3.51 4.25
N ALA A 100 -21.52 -3.93 3.75
CA ALA A 100 -21.71 -5.26 3.15
C ALA A 100 -21.16 -5.39 1.73
N VAL A 101 -20.87 -4.27 1.06
CA VAL A 101 -20.41 -4.27 -0.32
C VAL A 101 -18.92 -4.64 -0.37
N THR A 102 -18.57 -5.57 -1.27
CA THR A 102 -17.17 -6.00 -1.48
C THR A 102 -16.35 -4.86 -2.08
N GLY A 103 -15.11 -4.68 -1.61
CA GLY A 103 -14.24 -3.58 -2.04
C GLY A 103 -14.48 -2.25 -1.33
N VAL A 104 -15.56 -2.10 -0.54
CA VAL A 104 -15.80 -0.88 0.25
C VAL A 104 -15.14 -1.01 1.62
N PHE A 105 -14.51 0.08 2.08
CA PHE A 105 -13.63 0.10 3.25
C PHE A 105 -12.46 -0.90 3.16
N GLU A 106 -12.14 -1.38 1.95
CA GLU A 106 -11.02 -2.27 1.67
C GLU A 106 -9.95 -1.55 0.84
N CYS A 107 -8.69 -1.90 1.08
CA CYS A 107 -7.56 -1.37 0.34
C CYS A 107 -7.21 -2.29 -0.83
N LEU A 108 -6.53 -1.74 -1.84
CA LEU A 108 -6.07 -2.50 -3.01
C LEU A 108 -4.68 -3.08 -2.76
N PRO A 109 -4.37 -4.28 -3.25
CA PRO A 109 -3.03 -4.86 -3.09
C PRO A 109 -1.99 -4.08 -3.91
N CYS A 110 -0.79 -3.96 -3.36
CA CYS A 110 0.38 -3.47 -4.07
C CYS A 110 0.79 -4.45 -5.19
N ALA A 111 1.62 -3.96 -6.12
CA ALA A 111 2.29 -4.82 -7.09
C ALA A 111 3.16 -5.89 -6.39
N GLU A 112 3.34 -7.03 -7.05
CA GLU A 112 4.11 -8.15 -6.50
C GLU A 112 5.55 -7.74 -6.18
N GLY A 113 6.03 -8.15 -5.00
CA GLY A 113 7.37 -7.80 -4.50
C GLY A 113 7.45 -6.44 -3.79
N CYS A 114 6.36 -5.69 -3.71
CA CYS A 114 6.31 -4.40 -2.99
C CYS A 114 5.69 -4.55 -1.60
N GLU A 115 6.38 -4.07 -0.56
CA GLU A 115 5.84 -4.03 0.80
C GLU A 115 5.04 -2.75 1.10
N PHE A 116 5.42 -1.63 0.48
CA PHE A 116 4.75 -0.33 0.61
C PHE A 116 4.63 0.28 -0.78
N CYS A 117 3.44 0.80 -1.10
CA CYS A 117 3.17 1.45 -2.36
C CYS A 117 2.17 2.59 -2.15
N GLU A 118 2.28 3.63 -2.96
CA GLU A 118 1.29 4.71 -3.00
C GLU A 118 0.15 4.42 -3.97
N ASP A 119 0.44 3.62 -5.00
CA ASP A 119 -0.45 3.24 -6.07
C ASP A 119 -0.15 1.82 -6.57
N GLY A 120 -0.88 1.38 -7.59
CA GLY A 120 -0.67 0.07 -8.23
C GLY A 120 0.55 0.01 -9.15
N SER A 121 1.43 1.01 -9.13
CA SER A 121 2.62 1.01 -9.97
C SER A 121 3.65 -0.02 -9.47
N PRO A 122 4.37 -0.72 -10.38
CA PRO A 122 5.37 -1.68 -9.97
C PRO A 122 6.59 -0.97 -9.36
N CYS A 123 6.90 -1.25 -8.09
CA CYS A 123 8.08 -0.70 -7.41
C CYS A 123 9.39 -1.38 -7.84
N VAL A 124 9.30 -2.63 -8.28
CA VAL A 124 10.39 -3.36 -8.90
C VAL A 124 10.25 -3.24 -10.41
N VAL A 125 11.35 -3.02 -11.11
CA VAL A 125 11.33 -3.14 -12.57
C VAL A 125 10.86 -4.55 -12.88
N SER A 126 9.73 -4.68 -13.59
CA SER A 126 9.29 -6.00 -14.04
C SER A 126 10.45 -6.58 -14.82
N LEU A 127 11.02 -7.69 -14.32
CA LEU A 127 12.09 -8.42 -14.97
C LEU A 127 11.48 -9.11 -16.20
N ASN A 128 11.15 -8.29 -17.20
CA ASN A 128 10.65 -8.76 -18.46
C ASN A 128 11.82 -9.45 -19.14
N TRP A 129 11.73 -10.77 -19.22
CA TRP A 129 12.61 -11.61 -20.04
C TRP A 129 12.85 -10.94 -21.40
N LEU A 130 11.81 -10.37 -22.00
CA LEU A 130 11.86 -9.63 -23.27
C LEU A 130 12.88 -8.49 -23.25
N MET A 131 12.82 -7.61 -22.26
CA MET A 131 13.73 -6.46 -22.14
C MET A 131 15.15 -6.93 -21.89
N ARG A 132 15.32 -7.96 -21.06
CA ARG A 132 16.64 -8.55 -20.78
C ARG A 132 17.24 -9.21 -22.02
N THR A 133 16.45 -9.96 -22.78
CA THR A 133 16.91 -10.53 -24.06
C THR A 133 17.23 -9.46 -25.10
N ALA A 134 16.42 -8.40 -25.17
CA ALA A 134 16.65 -7.31 -26.12
C ALA A 134 17.96 -6.56 -25.82
N ILE A 135 18.24 -6.25 -24.55
CA ILE A 135 19.50 -5.62 -24.12
C ILE A 135 20.69 -6.53 -24.43
N LEU A 136 20.60 -7.83 -24.10
CA LEU A 136 21.69 -8.78 -24.36
C LEU A 136 21.97 -8.93 -25.87
N ILE A 137 20.94 -8.99 -26.71
CA ILE A 137 21.10 -9.05 -28.17
C ILE A 137 21.79 -7.77 -28.68
N LEU A 138 21.36 -6.60 -28.20
CA LEU A 138 21.96 -5.32 -28.58
C LEU A 138 23.45 -5.26 -28.19
N GLU A 139 23.80 -5.68 -26.98
CA GLU A 139 25.19 -5.76 -26.53
C GLU A 139 26.02 -6.70 -27.40
N CYS A 140 25.52 -7.91 -27.69
CA CYS A 140 26.20 -8.85 -28.57
C CYS A 140 26.42 -8.29 -29.98
N CYS A 141 25.44 -7.59 -30.55
CA CYS A 141 25.57 -6.93 -31.85
C CYS A 141 26.68 -5.86 -31.83
N ILE A 142 26.72 -5.01 -30.79
CA ILE A 142 27.76 -3.98 -30.65
C ILE A 142 29.14 -4.64 -30.52
N ILE A 143 29.26 -5.67 -29.66
CA ILE A 143 30.51 -6.42 -29.44
C ILE A 143 31.00 -7.08 -30.74
N ALA A 144 30.11 -7.55 -31.62
CA ALA A 144 30.49 -8.13 -32.91
C ALA A 144 30.89 -7.08 -33.96
N CYS A 145 30.19 -5.94 -33.98
CA CYS A 145 30.45 -4.86 -34.93
C CYS A 145 31.75 -4.11 -34.63
N LEU A 146 32.11 -3.92 -33.35
CA LEU A 146 33.30 -3.16 -32.97
C LEU A 146 34.62 -3.75 -33.53
N PRO A 147 34.92 -5.06 -33.41
CA PRO A 147 36.09 -5.68 -34.03
C PRO A 147 36.08 -5.60 -35.55
N ALA A 148 34.92 -5.76 -36.19
CA ALA A 148 34.81 -5.65 -37.65
C ALA A 148 35.17 -4.24 -38.13
N VAL A 149 34.69 -3.20 -37.44
CA VAL A 149 35.03 -1.81 -37.73
C VAL A 149 36.52 -1.55 -37.47
N VAL A 150 37.08 -2.05 -36.36
CA VAL A 150 38.52 -1.91 -36.07
C VAL A 150 39.40 -2.61 -37.10
N LEU A 151 39.04 -3.82 -37.52
CA LEU A 151 39.75 -4.55 -38.57
C LEU A 151 39.65 -3.83 -39.91
N PHE A 152 38.47 -3.29 -40.23
CA PHE A 152 38.24 -2.51 -41.44
C PHE A 152 39.10 -1.23 -41.42
N THR A 153 39.09 -0.45 -40.34
CA THR A 153 39.90 0.76 -40.23
C THR A 153 41.39 0.49 -40.25
N TRP A 154 41.87 -0.61 -39.63
CA TRP A 154 43.28 -1.01 -39.71
C TRP A 154 43.68 -1.42 -41.13
N LYS A 155 42.86 -2.22 -41.82
CA LYS A 155 43.13 -2.69 -43.19
C LYS A 155 43.11 -1.55 -44.21
N TYR A 156 42.15 -0.62 -44.09
CA TYR A 156 41.99 0.50 -45.02
C TYR A 156 42.70 1.78 -44.54
N GLY A 157 43.38 1.77 -43.39
CA GLY A 157 44.14 2.90 -42.89
C GLY A 157 45.33 3.32 -43.76
N HIS A 158 45.82 2.42 -44.63
CA HIS A 158 46.85 2.73 -45.63
C HIS A 158 46.28 3.37 -46.91
N VAL A 159 44.95 3.41 -47.05
CA VAL A 159 44.25 4.03 -48.19
C VAL A 159 43.82 5.43 -47.76
N LYS A 160 44.53 6.46 -48.24
CA LYS A 160 44.14 7.86 -48.00
C LYS A 160 42.79 8.13 -48.64
N VAL A 161 41.77 8.34 -47.82
CA VAL A 161 40.46 8.79 -48.27
C VAL A 161 40.53 10.30 -48.46
N GLU A 162 40.41 10.79 -49.70
CA GLU A 162 40.32 12.22 -49.96
C GLU A 162 38.93 12.72 -49.57
N THR A 163 38.86 13.51 -48.50
CA THR A 163 37.63 14.22 -48.11
C THR A 163 37.35 15.30 -49.14
N THR A 164 36.57 14.99 -50.17
CA THR A 164 36.04 16.00 -51.09
C THR A 164 34.91 16.75 -50.38
N ILE A 165 35.28 17.77 -49.61
CA ILE A 165 34.36 18.79 -49.13
C ILE A 165 33.88 19.55 -50.38
N PRO A 166 32.59 19.54 -50.74
CA PRO A 166 32.11 20.39 -51.81
C PRO A 166 32.24 21.84 -51.35
N ARG A 167 33.21 22.58 -51.90
CA ARG A 167 33.19 24.04 -51.80
C ARG A 167 31.99 24.51 -52.61
N GLY A 168 31.01 25.07 -51.92
CA GLY A 168 29.89 25.77 -52.53
C GLY A 168 30.39 26.85 -53.48
N VAL A 169 29.73 26.93 -54.63
CA VAL A 169 29.68 28.10 -55.51
C VAL A 169 28.44 28.88 -55.14
#